data_AF-A0A2L1FFQ3-F1
#
_entry.id   AF-A0A2L1FFQ3-F1
#
_cell.length_a   1.000
_cell.length_b   1.000
_cell.length_c   1.000
_cell.angle_alpha   90.00
_cell.angle_beta   90.00
_cell.angle_gamma   90.00
#
_symmetry.space_group_name_H-M   'P 1'
#
loop_
_entity.id
_entity.type
_entity.pdbx_description
1 polymer ?
#
loop_
_entity_poly.entity_id
_entity_poly.type
_entity_poly.pdbx_seq_one_letter_code
_entity_poly.pdbx_strand_id
1 'polypeptide(L)'
;MSNQKTPDFNVKRLNQSDLALIVRSFLSDLDVNEESRLPQRAYLAIRHAIRHLQLPPGQTVLEREMAEILGMSRTPVRESLIRLETEGWVRLIPRRGFIVAPLVADDLQQIYEVVEALDGDAPPELSGKPPV
;
A
#
# COMPACT_ATOMS: atom_id res chain seq x y z
N MET A 1 -9.52 26.19 27.71
CA MET A 1 -8.44 26.08 26.71
C MET A 1 -8.48 24.69 26.11
N SER A 2 -8.69 24.57 24.79
CA SER A 2 -8.84 23.29 24.10
C SER A 2 -7.57 22.46 24.16
N ASN A 3 -7.69 21.29 24.77
CA ASN A 3 -6.71 20.23 24.82
C ASN A 3 -6.66 19.55 23.44
N GLN A 4 -5.80 20.04 22.54
CA GLN A 4 -5.46 19.30 21.32
C GLN A 4 -4.52 18.17 21.71
N LYS A 5 -5.14 17.08 22.18
CA LYS A 5 -4.51 15.81 22.48
C LYS A 5 -3.92 15.28 21.17
N THR A 6 -2.60 15.41 21.01
CA THR A 6 -1.83 14.57 20.10
C THR A 6 -2.31 13.13 20.33
N PRO A 7 -2.79 12.40 19.30
CA PRO A 7 -3.09 11.01 19.48
C PRO A 7 -1.77 10.33 19.81
N ASP A 8 -1.68 9.75 21.01
CA ASP A 8 -0.59 8.88 21.40
C ASP A 8 -0.51 7.75 20.36
N PHE A 9 0.36 7.90 19.36
CA PHE A 9 0.75 6.84 18.44
C PHE A 9 1.61 5.84 19.20
N ASN A 10 1.00 5.15 20.15
CA ASN A 10 1.61 3.99 20.78
C ASN A 10 1.55 2.87 19.73
N VAL A 11 2.57 2.86 18.86
CA VAL A 11 2.81 1.82 17.85
C VAL A 11 3.09 0.52 18.60
N LYS A 12 2.04 -0.14 19.09
CA LYS A 12 2.11 -1.55 19.44
C LYS A 12 2.72 -2.23 18.23
N ARG A 13 3.91 -2.84 18.37
CA ARG A 13 4.44 -3.73 17.35
C ARG A 13 3.36 -4.77 17.09
N LEU A 14 2.68 -4.64 15.95
CA LEU A 14 1.76 -5.66 15.49
C LEU A 14 2.60 -6.92 15.29
N ASN A 15 2.19 -7.99 15.95
CA ASN A 15 2.85 -9.27 15.76
C ASN A 15 2.48 -9.81 14.37
N GLN A 16 3.23 -10.82 13.91
CA GLN A 16 3.06 -11.39 12.57
C GLN A 16 1.65 -11.97 12.35
N SER A 17 1.01 -12.47 13.41
CA SER A 17 -0.36 -12.99 13.37
C SER A 17 -1.43 -11.90 13.21
N ASP A 18 -1.26 -10.75 13.84
CA ASP A 18 -2.20 -9.62 13.72
C ASP A 18 -2.19 -9.06 12.29
N LEU A 19 -0.99 -8.92 11.71
CA LEU A 19 -0.83 -8.47 10.33
C LEU A 19 -1.51 -9.45 9.36
N ALA A 20 -1.33 -10.76 9.57
CA ALA A 20 -1.97 -11.77 8.73
C ALA A 20 -3.50 -11.69 8.74
N LEU A 21 -4.13 -11.43 9.89
CA LEU A 21 -5.59 -11.30 9.99
C LEU A 21 -6.10 -10.06 9.25
N ILE A 22 -5.43 -8.92 9.43
CA ILE A 22 -5.84 -7.66 8.78
C ILE A 22 -5.70 -7.78 7.25
N VAL A 23 -4.57 -8.33 6.80
CA VAL A 23 -4.33 -8.55 5.37
C VAL A 23 -5.34 -9.53 4.77
N ARG A 24 -5.70 -10.61 5.48
CA ARG A 24 -6.74 -11.55 5.00
C ARG A 24 -8.11 -10.90 4.87
N SER A 25 -8.53 -10.10 5.86
CA SER A 25 -9.78 -9.32 5.78
C SER A 25 -9.77 -8.39 4.57
N PHE A 26 -8.68 -7.66 4.37
CA PHE A 26 -8.54 -6.78 3.22
C PHE A 26 -8.56 -7.54 1.88
N LEU A 27 -7.89 -8.70 1.81
CA LEU A 27 -7.90 -9.54 0.61
C LEU A 27 -9.29 -10.10 0.28
N SER A 28 -10.12 -10.43 1.28
CA SER A 28 -11.51 -10.84 1.04
C SER A 28 -12.38 -9.69 0.54
N ASP A 29 -12.12 -8.46 1.01
CA ASP A 29 -12.82 -7.27 0.51
C ASP A 29 -12.43 -6.98 -0.95
N LEU A 30 -11.18 -7.31 -1.34
CA LEU A 30 -10.73 -7.23 -2.73
C LEU A 30 -11.28 -8.36 -3.62
N ASP A 31 -11.57 -9.54 -3.07
CA ASP A 31 -12.15 -10.68 -3.81
C ASP A 31 -13.55 -10.39 -4.34
N VAL A 32 -14.26 -9.40 -3.78
CA VAL A 32 -15.55 -8.94 -4.31
C VAL A 32 -15.42 -8.42 -5.76
N ASN A 33 -14.20 -8.06 -6.19
CA ASN A 33 -13.86 -7.73 -7.58
C ASN A 33 -12.93 -8.83 -8.16
N GLU A 34 -13.50 -9.91 -8.72
CA GLU A 34 -12.80 -11.10 -9.28
C GLU A 34 -11.74 -10.81 -10.38
N GLU A 35 -11.55 -9.55 -10.78
CA GLU A 35 -10.73 -9.13 -11.92
C GLU A 35 -9.27 -8.80 -11.55
N SER A 36 -8.91 -8.75 -10.27
CA SER A 36 -7.57 -8.33 -9.86
C SER A 36 -6.54 -9.48 -9.82
N ARG A 37 -5.50 -9.38 -10.66
CA ARG A 37 -4.39 -10.35 -10.73
C ARG A 37 -3.65 -10.48 -9.38
N LEU A 38 -3.10 -11.66 -9.07
CA LEU A 38 -2.36 -11.91 -7.82
C LEU A 38 -1.28 -10.86 -7.47
N PRO A 39 -0.43 -10.39 -8.41
CA PRO A 39 0.54 -9.33 -8.11
C PRO A 39 -0.11 -8.00 -7.71
N GLN A 40 -1.25 -7.65 -8.30
CA GLN A 40 -2.01 -6.45 -7.96
C GLN A 40 -2.59 -6.55 -6.53
N ARG A 41 -3.10 -7.73 -6.16
CA ARG A 41 -3.61 -7.99 -4.81
C ARG A 41 -2.51 -7.91 -3.75
N ALA A 42 -1.36 -8.53 -4.02
CA ALA A 42 -0.18 -8.42 -3.16
C ALA A 42 0.27 -6.96 -2.99
N TYR A 43 0.31 -6.20 -4.09
CA TYR A 43 0.64 -4.78 -4.07
C TYR A 43 -0.30 -3.98 -3.17
N LEU A 44 -1.62 -4.12 -3.37
CA LEU A 44 -2.61 -3.38 -2.60
C LEU A 44 -2.52 -3.72 -1.10
N ALA A 45 -2.38 -5.00 -0.77
CA ALA A 45 -2.29 -5.46 0.61
C ALA A 45 -1.04 -4.93 1.32
N ILE A 46 0.13 -4.98 0.68
CA ILE A 46 1.38 -4.49 1.26
C ILE A 46 1.36 -2.96 1.37
N ARG A 47 0.86 -2.24 0.34
CA ARG A 47 0.71 -0.78 0.38
C ARG A 47 -0.23 -0.34 1.51
N HIS A 48 -1.34 -1.06 1.71
CA HIS A 48 -2.25 -0.82 2.83
C HIS A 48 -1.54 -1.02 4.17
N ALA A 49 -0.82 -2.14 4.34
CA ALA A 49 -0.09 -2.41 5.57
C ALA A 49 0.98 -1.33 5.89
N ILE A 50 1.67 -0.79 4.87
CA ILE A 50 2.61 0.33 5.04
C ILE A 50 1.87 1.62 5.42
N ARG A 51 0.80 1.98 4.69
CA ARG A 51 0.02 3.22 4.95
C ARG A 51 -0.59 3.25 6.34
N HIS A 52 -1.02 2.10 6.86
CA HIS A 52 -1.60 1.98 8.20
C HIS A 52 -0.55 1.71 9.29
N LEU A 53 0.74 1.90 9.00
CA LEU A 53 1.86 1.67 9.93
C LEU A 53 1.89 0.26 10.56
N GLN A 54 1.29 -0.72 9.89
CA GLN A 54 1.38 -2.14 10.24
C GLN A 54 2.75 -2.69 9.83
N LEU A 55 3.31 -2.13 8.75
CA LEU A 55 4.70 -2.22 8.36
C LEU A 55 5.35 -0.83 8.56
N PRO A 56 5.84 -0.49 9.77
CA PRO A 56 6.48 0.78 10.04
C PRO A 56 7.72 1.05 9.18
N PRO A 57 8.05 2.33 8.93
CA PRO A 57 9.30 2.73 8.31
C PRO A 57 10.52 2.05 8.93
N GLY A 58 11.44 1.60 8.10
CA GLY A 58 12.64 0.87 8.52
C GLY A 58 12.42 -0.62 8.80
N GLN A 59 11.18 -1.12 8.81
CA GLN A 59 10.92 -2.56 8.90
C GLN A 59 11.41 -3.29 7.66
N THR A 60 12.01 -4.46 7.86
CA THR A 60 12.35 -5.39 6.78
C THR A 60 11.14 -6.18 6.34
N VAL A 61 10.92 -6.25 5.03
CA VAL A 61 9.86 -7.00 4.36
C VAL A 61 10.51 -8.06 3.49
N LEU A 62 10.29 -9.33 3.85
CA LEU A 62 10.81 -10.47 3.11
C LEU A 62 9.74 -11.05 2.19
N GLU A 63 10.11 -11.35 0.94
CA GLU A 63 9.22 -11.99 -0.04
C GLU A 63 8.58 -13.27 0.51
N ARG A 64 9.34 -14.06 1.27
CA ARG A 64 8.87 -15.33 1.84
C ARG A 64 7.76 -15.09 2.87
N GLU A 65 7.99 -14.16 3.78
CA GLU A 65 7.04 -13.88 4.88
C GLU A 65 5.75 -13.29 4.30
N MET A 66 5.87 -12.42 3.31
CA MET A 66 4.71 -11.86 2.62
C MET A 66 3.96 -12.91 1.80
N ALA A 67 4.65 -13.83 1.14
CA ALA A 67 4.03 -14.97 0.48
C ALA A 67 3.22 -15.84 1.45
N GLU A 68 3.77 -16.15 2.62
CA GLU A 68 3.08 -16.91 3.67
C GLU A 68 1.86 -16.16 4.23
N ILE A 69 2.00 -14.86 4.49
CA ILE A 69 0.92 -14.01 5.01
C ILE A 69 -0.22 -13.85 4.00
N LEU A 70 0.11 -13.60 2.74
CA LEU A 70 -0.84 -13.38 1.66
C LEU A 70 -1.42 -14.69 1.11
N GLY A 71 -0.87 -15.85 1.49
CA GLY A 71 -1.26 -17.14 0.92
C GLY A 71 -0.93 -17.27 -0.57
N MET A 72 0.12 -16.58 -1.04
CA MET A 72 0.52 -16.51 -2.44
C MET A 72 1.89 -17.15 -2.67
N SER A 73 2.26 -17.41 -3.93
CA SER A 73 3.63 -17.79 -4.26
C SER A 73 4.57 -16.57 -4.20
N ARG A 74 5.88 -16.81 -4.19
CA ARG A 74 6.89 -15.74 -4.12
C ARG A 74 6.93 -14.83 -5.35
N THR A 75 6.57 -15.34 -6.53
CA THR A 75 6.61 -14.59 -7.80
C THR A 75 5.71 -13.36 -7.80
N PRO A 76 4.38 -13.45 -7.56
CA PRO A 76 3.50 -12.28 -7.52
C PRO A 76 3.85 -11.32 -6.38
N VAL A 77 4.34 -11.84 -5.26
CA VAL A 77 4.81 -11.01 -4.14
C VAL A 77 6.06 -10.22 -4.52
N ARG A 78 7.04 -10.86 -5.17
CA ARG A 78 8.23 -10.16 -5.67
C ARG A 78 7.87 -9.09 -6.67
N GLU A 79 7.01 -9.39 -7.65
CA GLU A 79 6.53 -8.39 -8.63
C GLU A 79 5.88 -7.19 -7.95
N SER A 80 5.05 -7.44 -6.92
CA SER A 80 4.44 -6.37 -6.14
C SER A 80 5.47 -5.53 -5.36
N LEU A 81 6.49 -6.16 -4.78
CA LEU A 81 7.55 -5.47 -4.02
C LEU A 81 8.46 -4.64 -4.94
N ILE A 82 8.76 -5.12 -6.15
CA ILE A 82 9.49 -4.35 -7.17
C ILE A 82 8.68 -3.12 -7.58
N ARG A 83 7.36 -3.26 -7.76
CA ARG A 83 6.49 -2.12 -8.04
C ARG A 83 6.47 -1.12 -6.88
N LEU A 84 6.33 -1.60 -5.64
CA LEU A 84 6.39 -0.77 -4.44
C LEU A 84 7.72 -0.06 -4.27
N GLU A 85 8.82 -0.69 -4.70
CA GLU A 85 10.14 -0.06 -4.73
C GLU A 85 10.18 1.08 -5.74
N THR A 86 9.68 0.83 -6.96
CA THR A 86 9.60 1.85 -8.03
C THR A 86 8.80 3.07 -7.58
N GLU A 87 7.73 2.84 -6.81
CA GLU A 87 6.88 3.89 -6.24
C GLU A 87 7.43 4.50 -4.94
N GLY A 88 8.56 4.00 -4.42
CA GLY A 88 9.23 4.55 -3.25
C GLY A 88 8.71 4.11 -1.88
N TRP A 89 7.77 3.16 -1.82
CA TRP A 89 7.23 2.62 -0.56
C TRP A 89 8.24 1.74 0.20
N VAL A 90 9.11 1.07 -0.55
CA VAL A 90 10.18 0.20 -0.02
C VAL A 90 11.48 0.43 -0.78
N ARG A 91 12.60 -0.05 -0.24
CA ARG A 91 13.90 -0.08 -0.93
C ARG A 91 14.49 -1.47 -0.87
N LEU A 92 14.97 -1.98 -2.00
CA LEU A 92 15.68 -3.26 -2.02
C LEU A 92 17.08 -3.10 -1.42
N ILE A 93 17.38 -3.88 -0.39
CA ILE A 93 18.71 -3.99 0.20
C ILE A 93 19.27 -5.39 -0.09
N PRO A 94 20.41 -5.51 -0.81
CA PRO A 94 21.01 -6.79 -1.12
C PRO A 94 21.17 -7.67 0.13
N ARG A 95 20.75 -8.93 0.03
CA ARG A 95 20.78 -9.95 1.10
C ARG A 95 19.90 -9.68 2.33
N ARG A 96 19.23 -8.53 2.42
CA ARG A 96 18.29 -8.20 3.50
C ARG A 96 16.83 -8.19 3.06
N GLY A 97 16.56 -8.12 1.76
CA GLY A 97 15.19 -8.01 1.23
C GLY A 97 14.79 -6.54 1.10
N PHE A 98 13.51 -6.24 1.26
CA PHE A 98 12.99 -4.88 1.12
C PHE A 98 12.94 -4.19 2.48
N ILE A 99 13.16 -2.89 2.54
CA ILE A 99 13.00 -2.08 3.75
C ILE A 99 11.95 -1.00 3.49
N VAL A 100 10.96 -0.88 4.37
CA VAL A 100 9.94 0.17 4.27
C VAL A 100 10.58 1.55 4.32
N ALA A 101 10.27 2.39 3.34
CA ALA A 101 10.75 3.75 3.26
C ALA A 101 10.08 4.64 4.32
N PRO A 102 10.70 5.77 4.72
CA PRO A 102 10.04 6.78 5.53
C PRO A 102 8.81 7.32 4.79
N LEU A 103 7.63 7.28 5.43
CA LEU A 103 6.44 7.96 4.93
C LEU A 103 6.69 9.47 5.00
N VAL A 104 6.94 10.12 3.86
CA VAL A 104 6.83 11.58 3.76
C VAL A 104 5.35 11.87 3.56
N ALA A 105 4.79 12.78 4.36
CA ALA A 105 3.35 12.99 4.55
C ALA A 105 2.56 13.49 3.32
N ASP A 106 3.11 13.42 2.11
CA ASP A 106 2.50 13.96 0.89
C ASP A 106 1.49 13.00 0.22
N ASP A 107 1.32 11.79 0.75
CA ASP A 107 0.56 10.71 0.08
C ASP A 107 -0.94 10.62 0.44
N LEU A 108 -1.54 11.75 0.85
CA LEU A 108 -3.00 11.88 1.08
C LEU A 108 -3.80 12.19 -0.20
N GLN A 109 -3.18 12.16 -1.39
CA GLN A 109 -3.83 12.56 -2.67
C GLN A 109 -4.03 11.42 -3.69
N GLN A 110 -4.34 10.20 -3.25
CA GLN A 110 -4.90 9.21 -4.18
C GLN A 110 -6.20 8.63 -3.63
N ILE A 111 -7.24 9.47 -3.67
CA ILE A 111 -8.63 9.04 -3.64
C ILE A 111 -9.12 9.11 -5.09
N TYR A 112 -9.27 7.93 -5.71
CA TYR A 112 -10.19 7.58 -6.79
C TYR A 112 -10.47 8.61 -7.89
N GLU A 113 -9.75 8.50 -9.01
CA GLU A 113 -10.18 9.07 -10.29
C GLU A 113 -10.41 7.92 -11.30
N VAL A 114 -11.41 7.06 -11.03
CA VAL A 114 -12.05 6.21 -12.06
C VAL A 114 -13.49 5.93 -11.64
N VAL A 115 -14.37 6.93 -11.70
CA VAL A 115 -15.81 6.72 -11.99
C VAL A 115 -16.30 7.98 -12.71
N GLU A 116 -16.30 7.95 -14.05
CA GLU A 116 -17.37 8.47 -14.92
C GLU A 116 -16.95 8.33 -16.39
N ALA A 117 -16.92 7.10 -16.86
CA ALA A 117 -17.21 6.82 -18.26
C ALA A 117 -18.63 6.26 -18.26
N LEU A 118 -19.64 7.13 -18.27
CA LEU A 118 -21.05 6.87 -18.63
C LEU A 118 -21.93 8.04 -18.13
N ASP A 119 -21.83 9.19 -18.78
CA ASP A 119 -22.97 9.84 -19.43
C ASP A 119 -22.49 11.12 -20.11
N GLY A 120 -22.74 11.23 -21.40
CA GLY A 120 -22.27 12.36 -22.21
C GLY A 120 -23.02 13.65 -21.88
N ASP A 121 -22.29 14.74 -21.70
CA ASP A 121 -22.35 15.90 -22.59
C ASP A 121 -21.20 16.89 -22.31
N ALA A 122 -20.52 17.29 -23.39
CA ALA A 122 -19.74 18.50 -23.67
C ALA A 122 -18.69 19.15 -22.68
N PRO A 123 -17.59 19.76 -23.23
CA PRO A 123 -16.44 20.32 -22.48
C PRO A 123 -16.58 21.87 -22.28
N PRO A 124 -15.71 22.58 -21.50
CA PRO A 124 -14.38 22.97 -21.98
C PRO A 124 -13.27 23.13 -20.91
N GLU A 125 -12.03 23.06 -21.41
CA GLU A 125 -10.84 23.84 -21.04
C GLU A 125 -10.60 24.22 -19.56
N LEU A 126 -9.41 23.88 -19.06
CA LEU A 126 -8.47 24.89 -18.54
C LEU A 126 -7.04 24.32 -18.44
N SER A 127 -6.22 24.86 -19.33
CA SER A 127 -4.77 25.09 -19.26
C SER A 127 -4.10 24.98 -17.89
N GLY A 128 -2.98 24.26 -17.83
CA GLY A 128 -1.98 24.42 -16.77
C GLY A 128 -0.98 23.26 -16.66
N LYS A 129 0.07 23.25 -17.48
CA LYS A 129 1.29 22.46 -17.20
C LYS A 129 1.93 22.94 -15.88
N PRO A 130 2.35 22.07 -14.96
CA PRO A 130 3.24 22.47 -13.88
C PRO A 130 4.68 22.66 -14.41
N PRO A 131 5.48 23.54 -13.80
CA PRO A 131 6.70 24.09 -14.39
C PRO A 131 7.92 23.17 -14.26
N VAL A 132 8.73 23.15 -15.32
CA VAL A 132 10.21 23.13 -15.30
C VAL A 132 10.72 24.08 -16.37
#